data_AF-A0A938E700-F1
#
_entry.id   AF-A0A938E700-F1
#
_cell.length_a   1.000
_cell.length_b   1.000
_cell.length_c   1.000
_cell.angle_alpha   90.00
_cell.angle_beta   90.00
_cell.angle_gamma   90.00
#
_symmetry.space_group_name_H-M   'P 1'
#
loop_
_entity.id
_entity.type
_entity.pdbx_description
1 polymer ?
#
loop_
_entity_poly.entity_id
_entity_poly.type
_entity_poly.pdbx_seq_one_letter_code
_entity_poly.pdbx_strand_id
1 'polypeptide(L)'
;MARNATDAPSYHLGTATPRIGEMLVERGLVSEHEVSAALQLQRQTGHRLGETLVNLGVVSPRAGFAFATALRSILSADPDVILVGEIRDTETAKIAMEAALTGHLVLSTIHSVRAAEVPLRLVDMGVEPYVVSSSLSCAVAQRLVRLLCPSCSLPNRPDPAVQEALGIPHELVEAGTVRAPGGCAQCGHTGYRGRTAIYEVLTFSEQMSRLLASGASASELQGWAIADGMHTMQGNALARVLQGDVSVDEYLRVFG
;
A
#
# COMPACT_ATOMS: atom_id res chain seq x y z
N MET A 1 -23.75 20.36 27.39
CA MET A 1 -22.57 20.11 28.25
C MET A 1 -21.43 19.64 27.38
N ALA A 2 -20.62 20.59 26.90
CA ALA A 2 -19.43 20.32 26.10
C ALA A 2 -18.30 19.85 27.04
N ARG A 3 -17.68 18.71 26.74
CA ARG A 3 -16.45 18.27 27.42
C ARG A 3 -15.27 18.88 26.67
N ASN A 4 -14.41 19.55 27.43
CA ASN A 4 -13.23 20.27 26.95
C ASN A 4 -12.24 19.35 26.23
N ALA A 5 -11.69 19.85 25.12
CA ALA A 5 -10.71 19.19 24.26
C ALA A 5 -9.26 19.55 24.64
N THR A 6 -8.90 19.47 25.93
CA THR A 6 -7.58 19.93 26.41
C THR A 6 -6.71 18.88 27.11
N ASP A 7 -7.15 17.63 27.23
CA ASP A 7 -6.32 16.56 27.83
C ASP A 7 -5.80 15.59 26.77
N ALA A 8 -5.00 16.12 25.83
CA ALA A 8 -4.15 15.27 24.99
C ALA A 8 -2.87 14.94 25.79
N PRO A 9 -2.49 13.65 25.92
CA PRO A 9 -1.27 13.29 26.63
C PRO A 9 -0.06 13.92 25.93
N SER A 10 0.74 14.65 26.70
CA SER A 10 2.01 15.21 26.23
C SER A 10 3.01 14.08 25.98
N TYR A 11 3.18 13.70 24.71
CA TYR A 11 4.31 12.86 24.32
C TYR A 11 5.59 13.69 24.50
N HIS A 12 6.40 13.31 25.49
CA HIS A 12 7.80 13.72 25.54
C HIS A 12 8.48 13.17 24.29
N LEU A 13 8.87 14.05 23.36
CA LEU A 13 9.79 13.73 22.28
C LEU A 13 11.13 13.38 22.91
N GLY A 14 11.29 12.10 23.23
CA GLY A 14 12.56 11.51 23.60
C GLY A 14 13.60 11.76 22.52
N THR A 15 14.85 11.83 22.95
CA THR A 15 16.09 12.03 22.17
C THR A 15 16.04 11.49 20.74
N ALA A 16 16.62 12.25 19.80
CA ALA A 16 16.73 11.90 18.39
C ALA A 16 17.04 10.41 18.19
N THR A 17 16.17 9.71 17.45
CA THR A 17 16.39 8.31 17.08
C THR A 17 17.74 8.19 16.37
N PRO A 18 18.65 7.31 16.85
CA PRO A 18 19.98 7.19 16.30
C PRO A 18 19.91 6.77 14.83
N ARG A 19 20.75 7.39 14.00
CA ARG A 19 20.76 7.10 12.56
C ARG A 19 21.36 5.72 12.34
N ILE A 20 20.93 5.04 11.28
CA ILE A 20 21.39 3.67 11.00
C ILE A 20 22.93 3.55 10.89
N GLY A 21 23.62 4.59 10.40
CA GLY A 21 25.09 4.64 10.38
C GLY A 21 25.71 4.75 11.77
N GLU A 22 25.10 5.51 12.68
CA GLU A 22 25.55 5.65 14.07
C GLU A 22 25.35 4.34 14.83
N MET A 23 24.20 3.67 14.63
CA MET A 23 23.91 2.36 15.23
C MET A 23 24.89 1.25 14.78
N LEU A 24 25.42 1.33 13.55
CA LEU A 24 26.41 0.36 13.07
C LEU A 24 27.79 0.59 13.70
N VAL A 25 28.17 1.86 13.88
CA VAL A 25 29.43 2.25 14.52
C VAL A 25 29.41 1.85 15.99
N GLU A 26 28.32 2.14 16.71
CA GLU A 26 28.14 1.75 18.12
C GLU A 26 28.23 0.24 18.34
N ARG A 27 27.76 -0.56 17.38
CA ARG A 27 27.82 -2.03 17.42
C ARG A 27 29.15 -2.60 16.92
N GLY A 28 30.10 -1.76 16.53
CA GLY A 28 31.40 -2.18 16.00
C GLY A 28 31.31 -2.93 14.67
N LEU A 29 30.20 -2.79 13.94
CA LEU A 29 29.96 -3.47 12.67
C LEU A 29 30.60 -2.71 11.49
N VAL A 30 30.82 -1.40 11.65
CA VAL A 30 31.50 -0.50 10.71
C VAL A 30 32.22 0.59 11.48
N SER A 31 33.21 1.23 10.86
CA SER A 31 33.84 2.46 11.35
C SER A 31 33.14 3.71 10.80
N GLU A 32 33.29 4.85 11.50
CA GLU A 32 32.78 6.15 11.02
C GLU A 32 33.32 6.51 9.64
N HIS A 33 34.56 6.12 9.35
CA HIS A 33 35.20 6.35 8.06
C HIS A 33 34.49 5.58 6.94
N GLU A 34 34.13 4.32 7.19
CA GLU A 34 33.42 3.48 6.20
C GLU A 34 31.98 3.98 5.96
N VAL A 35 31.30 4.48 6.99
CA VAL A 35 29.99 5.12 6.85
C VAL A 35 30.09 6.38 5.99
N SER A 36 31.10 7.22 6.22
CA SER A 36 31.34 8.44 5.43
C SER A 36 31.60 8.12 3.96
N ALA A 37 32.44 7.11 3.68
CA ALA A 37 32.71 6.64 2.31
C ALA A 37 31.43 6.11 1.62
N ALA A 38 30.63 5.31 2.34
CA ALA A 38 29.36 4.81 1.82
C ALA A 38 28.33 5.93 1.56
N LEU A 39 28.29 6.96 2.41
CA LEU A 39 27.41 8.14 2.20
C LEU A 39 27.81 8.94 0.96
N GLN A 40 29.11 9.08 0.68
CA GLN A 40 29.60 9.74 -0.54
C GLN A 40 29.19 8.96 -1.79
N LEU A 41 29.36 7.64 -1.76
CA LEU A 41 28.99 6.78 -2.88
C LEU A 41 27.47 6.70 -3.08
N GLN A 42 26.69 6.69 -1.98
CA GLN A 42 25.23 6.81 -2.03
C GLN A 42 24.79 8.10 -2.74
N ARG A 43 25.44 9.24 -2.48
CA ARG A 43 25.11 10.51 -3.16
C ARG A 43 25.36 10.47 -4.67
N GLN A 44 26.31 9.63 -5.12
CA GLN A 44 26.65 9.49 -6.54
C GLN A 44 25.80 8.43 -7.25
N THR A 45 25.45 7.35 -6.56
CA THR A 45 24.78 6.18 -7.15
C THR A 45 23.27 6.15 -6.91
N GLY A 46 22.78 6.83 -5.86
CA GLY A 46 21.38 6.78 -5.44
C GLY A 46 20.96 5.48 -4.75
N HIS A 47 21.87 4.51 -4.58
CA HIS A 47 21.59 3.25 -3.87
C HIS A 47 21.31 3.47 -2.37
N ARG A 48 20.67 2.51 -1.72
CA ARG A 48 20.46 2.57 -0.26
C ARG A 48 21.80 2.46 0.46
N LEU A 49 21.96 3.14 1.60
CA LEU A 49 23.22 3.15 2.36
C LEU A 49 23.64 1.73 2.77
N GLY A 50 22.70 0.90 3.22
CA GLY A 50 22.96 -0.51 3.57
C GLY A 50 23.45 -1.35 2.39
N GLU A 51 22.87 -1.16 1.20
CA GLU A 51 23.30 -1.83 -0.03
C GLU A 51 24.70 -1.37 -0.45
N THR A 52 24.97 -0.08 -0.32
CA THR A 52 26.28 0.52 -0.59
C THR A 52 27.35 -0.06 0.35
N LEU A 53 27.02 -0.23 1.63
CA LEU A 53 27.91 -0.83 2.64
C LEU A 53 28.21 -2.32 2.37
N VAL A 54 27.25 -3.07 1.85
CA VAL A 54 27.46 -4.47 1.42
C VAL A 54 28.31 -4.54 0.15
N ASN A 55 28.03 -3.69 -0.84
CA ASN A 55 28.77 -3.63 -2.10
C ASN A 55 30.24 -3.23 -1.91
N LEU A 56 30.52 -2.38 -0.92
CA LEU A 56 31.88 -2.01 -0.53
C LEU A 56 32.62 -3.13 0.24
N GLY A 57 31.95 -4.24 0.58
CA GLY A 57 32.52 -5.34 1.35
C GLY A 57 32.81 -4.99 2.82
N VAL A 58 32.48 -3.76 3.24
CA VAL A 58 32.61 -3.25 4.61
C VAL A 58 31.75 -4.06 5.56
N VAL A 59 30.55 -4.42 5.09
CA VAL A 59 29.63 -5.25 5.85
C VAL A 59 29.40 -6.53 5.07
N SER A 60 29.66 -7.68 5.71
CA SER A 60 29.33 -8.97 5.08
C SER A 60 27.83 -9.01 4.76
N PRO A 61 27.37 -9.70 3.70
CA PRO A 61 25.93 -9.84 3.44
C PRO A 61 25.13 -10.38 4.62
N ARG A 62 25.79 -11.10 5.56
CA ARG A 62 25.22 -11.57 6.83
C ARG A 62 25.14 -10.49 7.92
N ALA A 63 26.08 -9.54 7.93
CA ALA A 63 26.10 -8.39 8.84
C ALA A 63 25.40 -7.15 8.25
N GLY A 64 25.16 -7.15 6.93
CA GLY A 64 24.67 -6.04 6.12
C GLY A 64 23.17 -5.92 6.26
N PHE A 65 22.71 -5.49 7.44
CA PHE A 65 21.32 -5.23 7.78
C PHE A 65 20.34 -6.05 6.93
N ALA A 66 20.36 -7.37 7.12
CA ALA A 66 19.22 -8.17 6.70
C ALA A 66 18.00 -7.50 7.36
N PHE A 67 17.01 -7.14 6.54
CA PHE A 67 15.79 -6.48 7.01
C PHE A 67 15.19 -7.21 8.22
N ALA A 68 15.30 -8.55 8.20
CA ALA A 68 15.02 -9.46 9.29
C ALA A 68 15.75 -9.14 10.62
N THR A 69 17.05 -8.86 10.59
CA THR A 69 17.84 -8.51 11.80
C THR A 69 17.43 -7.15 12.36
N ALA A 70 17.17 -6.16 11.50
CA ALA A 70 16.63 -4.87 11.94
C ALA A 70 15.24 -5.05 12.58
N LEU A 71 14.38 -5.84 11.96
CA LEU A 71 13.03 -6.11 12.44
C LEU A 71 13.04 -6.88 13.77
N ARG A 72 13.90 -7.89 13.93
CA ARG A 72 14.11 -8.59 15.22
C ARG A 72 14.60 -7.64 16.33
N SER A 73 15.48 -6.68 16.00
CA SER A 73 15.94 -5.68 16.97
C SER A 73 14.81 -4.74 17.40
N ILE A 74 13.91 -4.37 16.47
CA ILE A 74 12.73 -3.54 16.78
C ILE A 74 11.77 -4.30 17.71
N LEU A 75 11.55 -5.61 17.46
CA LEU A 75 10.70 -6.44 18.33
C LEU A 75 11.21 -6.53 19.78
N SER A 76 12.51 -6.40 20.00
CA SER A 76 13.09 -6.40 21.35
C SER A 76 12.96 -5.06 22.08
N ALA A 77 12.46 -4.02 21.40
CA ALA A 77 12.29 -2.67 21.94
C ALA A 77 10.88 -2.39 22.45
N ASP A 78 10.04 -3.43 22.59
CA ASP A 78 8.64 -3.34 23.05
C ASP A 78 7.78 -2.32 22.27
N PRO A 79 7.73 -2.38 20.92
CA PRO A 79 6.97 -1.41 20.13
C PRO A 79 5.46 -1.71 20.18
N ASP A 80 4.60 -0.69 20.10
CA ASP A 80 3.16 -0.92 19.88
C ASP A 80 2.81 -1.11 18.39
N VAL A 81 3.54 -0.42 17.51
CA VAL A 81 3.29 -0.36 16.06
C VAL A 81 4.59 -0.54 15.29
N ILE A 82 4.57 -1.40 14.27
CA ILE A 82 5.71 -1.72 13.42
C ILE A 82 5.35 -1.44 11.97
N LEU A 83 6.10 -0.55 11.31
CA LEU A 83 5.98 -0.32 9.87
C LEU A 83 7.09 -1.07 9.13
N VAL A 84 6.67 -2.07 8.37
CA VAL A 84 7.49 -2.80 7.41
C VAL A 84 7.32 -2.13 6.06
N GLY A 85 8.38 -1.56 5.49
CA GLY A 85 8.27 -0.83 4.22
C GLY A 85 7.64 -1.68 3.11
N GLU A 86 8.10 -2.91 2.95
CA GLU A 86 7.59 -3.88 1.98
C GLU A 86 8.00 -5.31 2.38
N ILE A 87 7.14 -6.29 2.12
CA ILE A 87 7.44 -7.71 2.23
C ILE A 87 7.83 -8.23 0.84
N ARG A 88 9.11 -8.58 0.67
CA ARG A 88 9.66 -9.09 -0.60
C ARG A 88 10.05 -10.55 -0.56
N ASP A 89 10.26 -11.11 0.62
CA ASP A 89 10.82 -12.44 0.83
C ASP A 89 10.16 -13.17 2.01
N THR A 90 10.37 -14.48 2.04
CA THR A 90 9.87 -15.41 3.07
C THR A 90 10.27 -15.01 4.48
N GLU A 91 11.52 -14.56 4.68
CA GLU A 91 12.02 -14.25 6.02
C GLU A 91 11.30 -13.01 6.58
N THR A 92 11.22 -11.94 5.78
CA THR A 92 10.52 -10.71 6.14
C THR A 92 9.04 -10.96 6.40
N ALA A 93 8.39 -11.78 5.55
CA ALA A 93 6.99 -12.17 5.73
C ALA A 93 6.78 -12.88 7.06
N LYS A 94 7.61 -13.89 7.38
CA LYS A 94 7.49 -14.66 8.64
C LYS A 94 7.64 -13.78 9.87
N ILE A 95 8.67 -12.93 9.92
CA ILE A 95 8.90 -12.11 11.10
C ILE A 95 7.81 -11.04 11.26
N ALA A 96 7.34 -10.44 10.16
CA ALA A 96 6.21 -9.49 10.20
C ALA A 96 4.93 -10.15 10.73
N MET A 97 4.67 -11.39 10.33
CA MET A 97 3.49 -12.14 10.76
C MET A 97 3.60 -12.66 12.19
N GLU A 98 4.78 -13.11 12.62
CA GLU A 98 5.05 -13.46 14.03
C GLU A 98 4.91 -12.24 14.96
N ALA A 99 5.37 -11.07 14.52
CA ALA A 99 5.17 -9.80 15.23
C ALA A 99 3.68 -9.48 15.39
N ALA A 100 2.90 -9.61 14.31
CA ALA A 100 1.45 -9.41 14.37
C ALA A 100 0.76 -10.42 15.31
N LEU A 101 1.16 -11.70 15.25
CA LEU A 101 0.62 -12.76 16.10
C LEU A 101 0.89 -12.53 17.60
N THR A 102 2.01 -11.88 17.93
CA THR A 102 2.39 -11.54 19.31
C THR A 102 1.72 -10.27 19.83
N GLY A 103 0.81 -9.66 19.05
CA GLY A 103 -0.05 -8.55 19.49
C GLY A 103 0.39 -7.17 19.00
N HIS A 104 1.40 -7.07 18.15
CA HIS A 104 1.85 -5.80 17.57
C HIS A 104 0.97 -5.39 16.39
N LEU A 105 0.67 -4.10 16.23
CA LEU A 105 0.09 -3.62 14.97
C LEU A 105 1.17 -3.54 13.90
N VAL A 106 1.11 -4.41 12.91
CA VAL A 106 2.07 -4.43 11.80
C VAL A 106 1.44 -3.86 10.54
N LEU A 107 2.01 -2.79 10.01
CA LEU A 107 1.66 -2.21 8.71
C LEU A 107 2.73 -2.59 7.70
N SER A 108 2.32 -3.08 6.54
CA SER A 108 3.24 -3.46 5.48
C SER A 108 2.67 -3.25 4.09
N THR A 109 3.54 -3.32 3.09
CA THR A 109 3.14 -3.37 1.68
C THR A 109 3.57 -4.69 1.05
N ILE A 110 2.75 -5.18 0.12
CA ILE A 110 3.06 -6.35 -0.69
C ILE A 110 2.59 -6.08 -2.12
N HIS A 111 3.32 -6.60 -3.10
CA HIS A 111 2.94 -6.45 -4.50
C HIS A 111 1.84 -7.45 -4.85
N SER A 112 0.62 -6.94 -4.97
CA SER A 112 -0.55 -7.70 -5.38
C SER A 112 -1.52 -6.82 -6.16
N VAL A 113 -2.32 -7.41 -7.05
CA VAL A 113 -3.26 -6.67 -7.89
C VAL A 113 -4.58 -6.40 -7.16
N ARG A 114 -4.99 -7.29 -6.25
CA ARG A 114 -6.26 -7.25 -5.53
C ARG A 114 -6.06 -7.54 -4.06
N ALA A 115 -6.98 -7.09 -3.21
CA ALA A 115 -6.86 -7.29 -1.77
C ALA A 115 -6.95 -8.78 -1.39
N ALA A 116 -7.79 -9.55 -2.09
CA ALA A 116 -7.98 -10.99 -1.86
C ALA A 116 -6.77 -11.87 -2.22
N GLU A 117 -5.80 -11.35 -2.98
CA GLU A 117 -4.58 -12.07 -3.33
C GLU A 117 -3.48 -11.95 -2.26
N VAL A 118 -3.56 -10.94 -1.38
CA VAL A 118 -2.61 -10.71 -0.29
C VAL A 118 -2.44 -11.93 0.62
N PRO A 119 -3.50 -12.56 1.18
CA PRO A 119 -3.33 -13.74 2.02
C PRO A 119 -2.67 -14.91 1.28
N LEU A 120 -3.04 -15.13 0.01
CA LEU A 120 -2.43 -16.17 -0.82
C LEU A 120 -0.96 -15.89 -1.10
N ARG A 121 -0.58 -14.62 -1.31
CA ARG A 121 0.83 -14.28 -1.48
C ARG A 121 1.67 -14.49 -0.24
N LEU A 122 1.13 -14.26 0.95
CA LEU A 122 1.81 -14.61 2.19
C LEU A 122 2.01 -16.13 2.31
N VAL A 123 1.01 -16.92 1.92
CA VAL A 123 1.11 -18.39 1.87
C VAL A 123 2.15 -18.85 0.83
N ASP A 124 2.15 -18.28 -0.38
CA ASP A 124 3.13 -18.57 -1.43
C ASP A 124 4.56 -18.24 -0.98
N MET A 125 4.73 -17.19 -0.17
CA MET A 125 6.00 -16.82 0.45
C MET A 125 6.41 -17.76 1.59
N GLY A 126 5.61 -18.77 1.93
CA GLY A 126 5.93 -19.77 2.93
C GLY A 126 5.50 -19.40 4.36
N VAL A 127 4.57 -18.46 4.52
CA VAL A 127 3.89 -18.25 5.80
C VAL A 127 2.77 -19.28 5.92
N GLU A 128 2.72 -19.98 7.06
CA GLU A 128 1.69 -21.00 7.28
C GLU A 128 0.27 -20.38 7.21
N PRO A 129 -0.70 -21.03 6.52
CA PRO A 129 -2.05 -20.49 6.36
C PRO A 129 -2.75 -20.13 7.68
N TYR A 130 -2.46 -20.89 8.74
CA TYR A 130 -2.97 -20.59 10.08
C TYR A 130 -2.44 -19.25 10.62
N VAL A 131 -1.15 -18.96 10.45
CA VAL A 131 -0.53 -17.71 10.89
C VAL A 131 -1.08 -16.52 10.10
N VAL A 132 -1.28 -16.69 8.79
CA VAL A 132 -1.99 -15.68 7.98
C VAL A 132 -3.39 -15.44 8.51
N SER A 133 -4.10 -16.52 8.79
CA SER A 133 -5.49 -16.48 9.22
C SER A 133 -5.71 -15.85 10.60
N SER A 134 -4.72 -15.98 11.50
CA SER A 134 -4.80 -15.47 12.87
C SER A 134 -4.22 -14.06 13.04
N SER A 135 -3.41 -13.59 12.08
CA SER A 135 -2.65 -12.33 12.24
C SER A 135 -3.01 -11.26 11.21
N LEU A 136 -3.51 -11.64 10.02
CA LEU A 136 -3.94 -10.67 9.01
C LEU A 136 -5.30 -10.10 9.39
N SER A 137 -5.39 -8.79 9.66
CA SER A 137 -6.67 -8.13 9.95
C SER A 137 -7.33 -7.50 8.72
N CYS A 138 -6.52 -6.92 7.83
CA CYS A 138 -7.00 -6.19 6.67
C CYS A 138 -5.96 -6.21 5.54
N ALA A 139 -6.44 -6.28 4.30
CA ALA A 139 -5.67 -6.05 3.10
C ALA A 139 -6.30 -4.92 2.28
N VAL A 140 -5.48 -3.97 1.84
CA VAL A 140 -5.94 -2.84 1.02
C VAL A 140 -5.21 -2.88 -0.32
N ALA A 141 -5.96 -3.04 -1.40
CA ALA A 141 -5.46 -2.78 -2.75
C ALA A 141 -5.80 -1.35 -3.16
N GLN A 142 -4.90 -0.72 -3.91
CA GLN A 142 -5.10 0.64 -4.38
C GLN A 142 -4.59 0.85 -5.80
N ARG A 143 -5.26 1.74 -6.53
CA ARG A 143 -4.75 2.35 -7.77
C ARG A 143 -4.96 3.85 -7.74
N LEU A 144 -4.09 4.59 -8.44
CA LEU A 144 -4.24 6.03 -8.61
C LEU A 144 -4.92 6.32 -9.95
N VAL A 145 -5.98 7.13 -9.90
CA VAL A 145 -6.65 7.68 -11.07
C VAL A 145 -6.46 9.19 -11.10
N ARG A 146 -6.36 9.74 -12.31
CA ARG A 146 -6.31 11.18 -12.55
C ARG A 146 -7.70 11.77 -12.39
N LEU A 147 -7.78 12.94 -11.74
CA LEU A 147 -9.01 13.70 -11.64
C LEU A 147 -9.16 14.62 -12.84
N LEU A 148 -10.38 14.77 -13.34
CA LEU A 148 -10.70 15.73 -14.38
C LEU A 148 -10.45 17.15 -13.90
N CYS A 149 -9.95 17.99 -14.80
CA CYS A 149 -9.73 19.39 -14.49
C CYS A 149 -11.09 20.10 -14.29
N PRO A 150 -11.35 20.72 -13.13
CA PRO A 150 -12.65 21.34 -12.84
C PRO A 150 -12.94 22.53 -13.77
N SER A 151 -11.91 23.13 -14.36
CA SER A 151 -12.02 24.34 -15.19
C SER A 151 -12.30 24.05 -16.67
N CYS A 152 -12.10 22.81 -17.13
CA CYS A 152 -12.23 22.48 -18.55
C CYS A 152 -12.83 21.10 -18.84
N SER A 153 -13.36 20.38 -17.84
CA SER A 153 -14.11 19.16 -18.11
C SER A 153 -15.35 19.49 -18.93
N LEU A 154 -15.73 18.60 -19.84
CA LEU A 154 -16.89 18.79 -20.74
C LEU A 154 -17.86 17.61 -20.59
N PRO A 155 -19.18 17.80 -20.82
CA PRO A 155 -20.11 16.68 -20.91
C PRO A 155 -19.61 15.65 -21.94
N ASN A 156 -19.73 14.37 -21.61
CA ASN A 156 -19.34 13.27 -22.46
C ASN A 156 -20.52 12.34 -22.74
N ARG A 157 -20.65 11.92 -24.00
CA ARG A 157 -21.51 10.81 -24.41
C ARG A 157 -20.59 9.66 -24.80
N PRO A 158 -20.32 8.69 -23.89
CA PRO A 158 -19.48 7.55 -24.19
C PRO A 158 -20.02 6.75 -25.37
N ASP A 159 -19.17 5.95 -26.01
CA ASP A 159 -19.61 4.98 -27.01
C ASP A 159 -20.74 4.09 -26.42
N PRO A 160 -21.85 3.83 -27.14
CA PRO A 160 -22.96 3.05 -26.62
C PRO A 160 -22.57 1.68 -26.08
N ALA A 161 -21.61 0.99 -26.70
CA ALA A 161 -21.13 -0.32 -26.24
C ALA A 161 -20.36 -0.20 -24.92
N VAL A 162 -19.57 0.86 -24.75
CA VAL A 162 -18.87 1.15 -23.48
C VAL A 162 -19.86 1.54 -22.39
N GLN A 163 -20.85 2.36 -22.73
CA GLN A 163 -21.89 2.78 -21.81
C GLN A 163 -22.68 1.57 -21.27
N GLU A 164 -23.09 0.65 -22.15
CA GLU A 164 -23.77 -0.59 -21.80
C GLU A 164 -22.87 -1.50 -20.96
N ALA A 165 -21.64 -1.76 -21.39
CA ALA A 165 -20.70 -2.64 -20.69
C ALA A 165 -20.36 -2.16 -19.27
N LEU A 166 -20.28 -0.85 -19.06
CA LEU A 166 -20.00 -0.25 -17.75
C LEU A 166 -21.28 0.02 -16.93
N GLY A 167 -22.47 -0.21 -17.47
CA GLY A 167 -23.73 0.05 -16.79
C GLY A 167 -23.94 1.53 -16.44
N ILE A 168 -23.47 2.45 -17.29
CA ILE A 168 -23.61 3.90 -17.08
C ILE A 168 -25.06 4.31 -17.41
N PRO A 169 -25.83 4.88 -16.44
CA PRO A 169 -27.21 5.28 -16.66
C PRO A 169 -27.36 6.36 -17.73
N HIS A 170 -28.32 6.19 -18.64
CA HIS A 170 -28.57 7.12 -19.73
C HIS A 170 -28.95 8.52 -19.21
N GLU A 171 -29.64 8.60 -18.09
CA GLU A 171 -30.06 9.85 -17.45
C GLU A 171 -28.86 10.70 -17.02
N LEU A 172 -27.78 10.07 -16.53
CA LEU A 172 -26.56 10.77 -16.12
C LEU A 172 -25.76 11.27 -17.32
N VAL A 173 -25.81 10.57 -18.45
CA VAL A 173 -25.21 11.00 -19.71
C VAL A 173 -25.94 12.22 -20.27
N GLU A 174 -27.27 12.17 -20.34
CA GLU A 174 -28.09 13.30 -20.82
C GLU A 174 -28.03 14.52 -19.90
N ALA A 175 -27.93 14.32 -18.58
CA ALA A 175 -27.71 15.40 -17.62
C ALA A 175 -26.30 16.03 -17.72
N GLY A 176 -25.38 15.45 -18.50
CA GLY A 176 -24.01 15.92 -18.66
C GLY A 176 -23.12 15.71 -17.42
N THR A 177 -23.53 14.79 -16.53
CA THR A 177 -22.79 14.40 -15.33
C THR A 177 -21.55 13.59 -15.69
N VAL A 178 -21.66 12.70 -16.69
CA VAL A 178 -20.49 11.98 -17.21
C VAL A 178 -19.63 12.97 -17.98
N ARG A 179 -18.35 13.07 -17.62
CA ARG A 179 -17.43 14.10 -18.13
C ARG A 179 -16.24 13.51 -18.90
N ALA A 180 -15.67 14.33 -19.78
CA ALA A 180 -14.44 14.08 -20.53
C ALA A 180 -13.40 15.19 -20.31
N PRO A 181 -12.10 14.92 -20.54
CA PRO A 181 -11.05 15.94 -20.51
C PRO A 181 -11.19 16.93 -21.67
N GLY A 182 -11.25 18.25 -21.39
CA GLY A 182 -11.22 19.28 -22.44
C GLY A 182 -9.83 19.84 -22.75
N GLY A 183 -9.04 20.14 -21.70
CA GLY A 183 -7.70 20.72 -21.82
C GLY A 183 -7.70 22.25 -21.77
N CYS A 184 -6.93 22.83 -20.84
CA CYS A 184 -6.75 24.28 -20.71
C CYS A 184 -5.39 24.61 -20.08
N ALA A 185 -5.03 25.90 -20.04
CA ALA A 185 -3.77 26.35 -19.43
C ALA A 185 -3.60 25.89 -17.97
N GLN A 186 -4.68 25.80 -17.19
CA GLN A 186 -4.62 25.42 -15.77
C GLN A 186 -4.24 23.95 -15.52
N CYS A 187 -4.46 23.07 -16.49
CA CYS A 187 -4.09 21.67 -16.43
C CYS A 187 -2.94 21.31 -17.39
N GLY A 188 -2.24 22.32 -17.93
CA GLY A 188 -1.18 22.11 -18.92
C GLY A 188 -1.69 21.41 -20.18
N HIS A 189 -2.93 21.70 -20.61
CA HIS A 189 -3.60 21.10 -21.76
C HIS A 189 -3.82 19.57 -21.68
N THR A 190 -3.64 18.95 -20.50
CA THR A 190 -3.87 17.51 -20.32
C THR A 190 -5.34 17.13 -20.12
N GLY A 191 -6.16 18.07 -19.65
CA GLY A 191 -7.53 17.82 -19.22
C GLY A 191 -7.67 17.23 -17.80
N TYR A 192 -6.55 16.95 -17.12
CA TYR A 192 -6.53 16.37 -15.78
C TYR A 192 -5.78 17.25 -14.79
N ARG A 193 -6.23 17.31 -13.54
CA ARG A 193 -5.53 18.05 -12.47
C ARG A 193 -5.67 17.33 -11.13
N GLY A 194 -4.56 16.82 -10.64
CA GLY A 194 -4.53 16.03 -9.41
C GLY A 194 -4.86 14.55 -9.66
N ARG A 195 -4.79 13.78 -8.58
CA ARG A 195 -5.06 12.34 -8.57
C ARG A 195 -5.80 12.00 -7.29
N THR A 196 -6.62 10.96 -7.35
CA THR A 196 -7.18 10.32 -6.16
C THR A 196 -6.84 8.84 -6.18
N ALA A 197 -6.77 8.24 -5.01
CA ALA A 197 -6.71 6.80 -4.89
C ALA A 197 -8.11 6.20 -4.99
N ILE A 198 -8.17 5.03 -5.62
CA ILE A 198 -9.29 4.11 -5.59
C ILE A 198 -8.84 2.92 -4.77
N TYR A 199 -9.64 2.56 -3.76
CA TYR A 199 -9.31 1.50 -2.81
C TYR A 199 -10.25 0.31 -3.00
N GLU A 200 -9.73 -0.86 -2.69
CA GLU A 200 -10.49 -2.06 -2.38
C GLU A 200 -9.98 -2.54 -1.03
N VAL A 201 -10.89 -2.68 -0.07
CA VAL A 201 -10.55 -2.95 1.33
C VAL A 201 -11.15 -4.28 1.71
N LEU A 202 -10.29 -5.28 1.89
CA LEU A 202 -10.67 -6.57 2.41
C LEU A 202 -10.43 -6.60 3.91
N THR A 203 -11.50 -6.77 4.68
CA THR A 203 -11.41 -7.14 6.10
C THR A 203 -11.33 -8.65 6.24
N PHE A 204 -10.43 -9.13 7.10
CA PHE A 204 -10.20 -10.55 7.25
C PHE A 204 -11.08 -11.11 8.37
N SER A 205 -12.13 -11.83 8.00
CA SER A 205 -13.10 -12.44 8.92
C SER A 205 -12.76 -13.91 9.21
N GLU A 206 -13.39 -14.51 10.22
CA GLU A 206 -13.27 -15.96 10.47
C GLU A 206 -13.67 -16.82 9.26
N GLN A 207 -14.64 -16.37 8.47
CA GLN A 207 -15.07 -17.09 7.27
C GLN A 207 -13.99 -17.01 6.18
N MET A 208 -13.31 -15.87 6.06
CA MET A 208 -12.16 -15.73 5.17
C MET A 208 -11.01 -16.66 5.60
N SER A 209 -10.75 -16.75 6.91
CA SER A 209 -9.78 -17.71 7.48
C SER A 209 -10.12 -19.15 7.09
N ARG A 210 -11.39 -19.55 7.19
CA ARG A 210 -11.84 -20.90 6.81
C ARG A 210 -11.62 -21.18 5.32
N LEU A 211 -11.95 -20.21 4.45
CA LEU A 211 -11.75 -20.34 3.01
C LEU A 211 -10.27 -20.48 2.66
N LEU A 212 -9.40 -19.64 3.24
CA LEU A 212 -7.97 -19.72 3.04
C LEU A 212 -7.40 -21.07 3.49
N ALA A 213 -7.80 -21.55 4.67
CA ALA A 213 -7.37 -22.85 5.20
C ALA A 213 -7.85 -24.04 4.33
N SER A 214 -8.98 -23.90 3.64
CA SER A 214 -9.49 -24.93 2.71
C SER A 214 -8.80 -24.93 1.33
N GLY A 215 -7.85 -24.00 1.11
CA GLY A 215 -7.15 -23.88 -0.18
C GLY A 215 -7.95 -23.14 -1.25
N ALA A 216 -8.89 -22.27 -0.85
CA ALA A 216 -9.68 -21.49 -1.80
C ALA A 216 -8.80 -20.60 -2.68
N SER A 217 -9.17 -20.51 -3.95
CA SER A 217 -8.53 -19.65 -4.95
C SER A 217 -8.78 -18.16 -4.69
N ALA A 218 -7.96 -17.30 -5.30
CA ALA A 218 -8.14 -15.86 -5.24
C ALA A 218 -9.54 -15.41 -5.71
N SER A 219 -10.13 -16.12 -6.68
CA SER A 219 -11.47 -15.82 -7.20
C SER A 219 -12.56 -16.18 -6.19
N GLU A 220 -12.41 -17.28 -5.45
CA GLU A 220 -13.36 -17.69 -4.41
C GLU A 220 -13.30 -16.75 -3.21
N LEU A 221 -12.08 -16.39 -2.77
CA LEU A 221 -11.89 -15.40 -1.70
C LEU A 221 -12.49 -14.05 -2.10
N GLN A 222 -12.23 -13.57 -3.32
CA GLN A 222 -12.81 -12.31 -3.79
C GLN A 222 -14.33 -12.39 -3.91
N GLY A 223 -14.88 -13.47 -4.48
CA GLY A 223 -16.31 -13.68 -4.62
C GLY A 223 -17.03 -13.64 -3.27
N TRP A 224 -16.45 -14.31 -2.27
CA TRP A 224 -16.96 -14.25 -0.90
C TRP A 224 -16.86 -12.84 -0.31
N ALA A 225 -15.72 -12.16 -0.45
CA ALA A 225 -15.53 -10.81 0.09
C ALA A 225 -16.53 -9.81 -0.50
N ILE A 226 -16.81 -9.89 -1.81
CA ILE A 226 -17.83 -9.05 -2.46
C ILE A 226 -19.22 -9.36 -1.90
N ALA A 227 -19.56 -10.65 -1.73
CA ALA A 227 -20.84 -11.05 -1.14
C ALA A 227 -20.98 -10.59 0.33
N ASP A 228 -19.87 -10.46 1.05
CA ASP A 228 -19.78 -9.93 2.42
C ASP A 228 -19.75 -8.38 2.48
N GLY A 229 -19.85 -7.70 1.33
CA GLY A 229 -19.97 -6.24 1.25
C GLY A 229 -18.70 -5.49 0.84
N MET A 230 -17.63 -6.19 0.44
CA MET A 230 -16.44 -5.53 -0.11
C MET A 230 -16.75 -4.88 -1.46
N HIS A 231 -16.50 -3.57 -1.56
CA HIS A 231 -16.52 -2.86 -2.84
C HIS A 231 -15.20 -3.05 -3.60
N THR A 232 -15.30 -3.45 -4.86
CA THR A 232 -14.13 -3.62 -5.74
C THR A 232 -13.55 -2.29 -6.18
N MET A 233 -12.27 -2.29 -6.59
CA MET A 233 -11.66 -1.08 -7.16
C MET A 233 -12.41 -0.61 -8.41
N GLN A 234 -12.84 -1.53 -9.29
CA GLN A 234 -13.65 -1.20 -10.46
C GLN A 234 -14.97 -0.54 -10.05
N GLY A 235 -15.70 -1.10 -9.10
CA GLY A 235 -16.96 -0.52 -8.62
C GLY A 235 -16.76 0.88 -8.04
N ASN A 236 -15.72 1.06 -7.21
CA ASN A 236 -15.39 2.36 -6.62
C ASN A 236 -14.92 3.37 -7.67
N ALA A 237 -14.18 2.96 -8.70
CA ALA A 237 -13.77 3.82 -9.79
C ALA A 237 -14.95 4.22 -10.69
N LEU A 238 -15.86 3.29 -10.99
CA LEU A 238 -17.09 3.56 -11.73
C LEU A 238 -17.95 4.57 -10.98
N ALA A 239 -18.10 4.43 -9.65
CA ALA A 239 -18.81 5.41 -8.84
C ALA A 239 -18.26 6.83 -9.00
N ARG A 240 -16.94 7.00 -9.15
CA ARG A 240 -16.31 8.30 -9.47
C ARG A 240 -16.62 8.80 -10.88
N VAL A 241 -16.67 7.90 -11.86
CA VAL A 241 -17.15 8.24 -13.22
C VAL A 241 -18.58 8.78 -13.18
N LEU A 242 -19.45 8.14 -12.40
CA LEU A 242 -20.84 8.57 -12.22
C LEU A 242 -20.98 9.87 -11.41
N GLN A 243 -19.95 10.26 -10.65
CA GLN A 243 -19.85 11.56 -9.96
C GLN A 243 -19.26 12.66 -10.86
N GLY A 244 -18.70 12.30 -12.02
CA GLY A 244 -18.20 13.26 -13.02
C GLY A 244 -16.80 13.80 -12.76
N ASP A 245 -16.05 13.26 -11.81
CA ASP A 245 -14.69 13.72 -11.47
C ASP A 245 -13.58 12.83 -12.04
N VAL A 246 -13.92 11.63 -12.52
CA VAL A 246 -13.06 10.73 -13.29
C VAL A 246 -13.73 10.48 -14.64
N SER A 247 -12.95 10.50 -15.73
CA SER A 247 -13.47 10.18 -17.07
C SER A 247 -13.52 8.67 -17.34
N VAL A 248 -14.40 8.26 -18.27
CA VAL A 248 -14.44 6.88 -18.79
C VAL A 248 -13.08 6.43 -19.34
N ASP A 249 -12.36 7.29 -20.06
CA ASP A 249 -11.02 6.97 -20.59
C ASP A 249 -10.02 6.63 -19.50
N GLU A 250 -10.09 7.35 -18.37
CA GLU A 250 -9.21 7.13 -17.23
C GLU A 250 -9.57 5.85 -16.49
N TYR A 251 -10.86 5.55 -16.38
CA TYR A 251 -11.34 4.26 -15.87
C TYR A 251 -10.78 3.12 -16.73
N LEU A 252 -10.97 3.17 -18.05
CA LEU A 252 -10.50 2.13 -18.97
C LEU A 252 -8.97 2.01 -18.98
N ARG A 253 -8.23 3.12 -18.92
CA ARG A 253 -6.77 3.10 -18.82
C ARG A 253 -6.26 2.35 -17.58
N VAL A 254 -6.99 2.44 -16.47
CA VAL A 254 -6.57 1.87 -15.19
C VAL A 254 -7.18 0.50 -14.93
N PHE A 255 -8.36 0.18 -15.48
CA PHE A 255 -9.10 -1.04 -15.13
C PHE A 255 -9.55 -1.89 -16.33
N GLY A 256 -9.38 -1.40 -17.57
CA GLY A 256 -9.66 -2.13 -18.80
C GLY A 256 -8.50 -3.02 -19.27
#